data_AF-A0A136WHW2-F1
#
_entry.id   AF-A0A136WHW2-F1
#
_cell.length_a   1.000
_cell.length_b   1.000
_cell.length_c   1.000
_cell.angle_alpha   90.00
_cell.angle_beta   90.00
_cell.angle_gamma   90.00
#
_symmetry.space_group_name_H-M   'P 1'
#
loop_
_entity.id
_entity.type
_entity.pdbx_description
1 polymer ?
#
loop_
_entity_poly.entity_id
_entity_poly.type
_entity_poly.pdbx_seq_one_letter_code
_entity_poly.pdbx_strand_id
1 'polypeptide(L)'
;MEQNLVYELAKTLQKTDGLEKDFLEMATSLREAIEKNYVQKIQMAAGTQKDFCFEHPPKEVTLLRAMAPFLDEGSRGQIHDICRSLLFMQTIKNVNENVACIAQDGAFIAARSSDGSEENLNPQTAKIAGLLMSIALMGKF
;
A
#
# COMPACT_ATOMS: atom_id res chain seq x y z
N MET A 1 45.08 37.93 12.41
CA MET A 1 43.72 38.44 12.20
C MET A 1 42.78 37.37 12.73
N GLU A 2 42.07 37.64 13.82
CA GLU A 2 41.10 36.70 14.38
C GLU A 2 39.95 36.54 13.37
N GLN A 3 39.72 35.30 12.91
CA GLN A 3 38.57 35.00 12.08
C GLN A 3 37.31 35.30 12.89
N ASN A 4 36.64 36.40 12.53
CA ASN A 4 35.45 36.84 13.21
C ASN A 4 34.30 35.90 12.82
N LEU A 5 34.14 34.81 13.60
CA LEU A 5 33.14 33.76 13.41
C LEU A 5 31.72 34.32 13.27
N VAL A 6 31.44 35.45 13.93
CA VAL A 6 30.16 36.15 13.86
C VAL A 6 29.92 36.75 12.46
N TYR A 7 30.97 37.22 11.78
CA TYR A 7 30.88 37.75 10.42
C TYR A 7 30.69 36.63 9.38
N GLU A 8 31.36 35.49 9.55
CA GLU A 8 31.17 34.28 8.73
C GLU A 8 29.75 33.69 8.89
N LEU A 9 29.24 33.65 10.12
CA LEU A 9 27.85 33.25 10.43
C LEU A 9 26.82 34.23 9.85
N ALA A 10 27.06 35.53 9.97
CA ALA A 10 26.18 36.53 9.37
C ALA A 10 26.15 36.40 7.83
N LYS A 11 27.31 36.13 7.21
CA LYS A 11 27.43 35.95 5.75
C LYS A 11 26.79 34.65 5.25
N THR A 12 26.77 33.59 6.05
CA THR A 12 26.08 32.33 5.73
C THR A 12 24.58 32.43 5.97
N LEU A 13 24.13 33.10 7.05
CA LEU A 13 22.71 33.37 7.32
C LEU A 13 22.08 34.35 6.33
N GLN A 14 22.87 35.29 5.78
CA GLN A 14 22.41 36.22 4.73
C GLN A 14 22.21 35.54 3.36
N LYS A 15 22.71 34.30 3.18
CA LYS A 15 22.40 33.44 2.02
C LYS A 15 21.12 32.64 2.28
N THR A 16 20.02 33.34 2.52
CA THR A 16 18.69 32.75 2.75
C THR A 16 18.21 31.90 1.57
N ASP A 17 18.64 32.22 0.34
CA ASP A 17 18.34 31.43 -0.87
C ASP A 17 18.92 30.00 -0.82
N GLY A 18 20.06 29.82 -0.16
CA GLY A 18 20.67 28.49 0.03
C GLY A 18 19.88 27.66 1.03
N LEU A 19 19.40 28.31 2.10
CA LEU A 19 18.63 27.66 3.15
C LEU A 19 17.25 27.22 2.65
N GLU A 20 16.57 28.04 1.84
CA GLU A 20 15.31 27.66 1.17
C GLU A 20 15.52 26.47 0.23
N LYS A 21 16.61 26.49 -0.55
CA LYS A 21 16.96 25.39 -1.44
C LYS A 21 17.29 24.10 -0.68
N ASP A 22 18.04 24.19 0.42
CA ASP A 22 18.38 23.05 1.27
C ASP A 22 17.12 22.47 1.94
N PHE A 23 16.16 23.31 2.34
CA PHE A 23 14.86 22.88 2.85
C PHE A 23 14.02 22.18 1.77
N LEU A 24 14.05 22.69 0.54
CA LEU A 24 13.32 22.12 -0.58
C LEU A 24 13.93 20.77 -0.98
N GLU A 25 15.26 20.67 -1.02
CA GLU A 25 16.00 19.41 -1.23
C GLU A 25 15.68 18.40 -0.12
N MET A 26 15.74 18.81 1.14
CA MET A 26 15.37 17.96 2.28
C MET A 26 13.92 17.48 2.19
N ALA A 27 12.97 18.35 1.85
CA ALA A 27 11.56 17.99 1.69
C ALA A 27 11.37 16.99 0.53
N THR A 28 12.08 17.18 -0.58
CA THR A 28 12.04 16.23 -1.71
C THR A 28 12.65 14.89 -1.35
N SER A 29 13.81 14.85 -0.70
CA SER A 29 14.43 13.60 -0.24
C SER A 29 13.56 12.88 0.79
N LEU A 30 12.90 13.61 1.70
CA LEU A 30 11.96 13.01 2.65
C LEU A 30 10.76 12.40 1.90
N ARG A 31 10.20 13.11 0.92
CA ARG A 31 9.11 12.60 0.09
C ARG A 31 9.52 11.33 -0.65
N GLU A 32 10.66 11.34 -1.31
CA GLU A 32 11.19 10.17 -2.03
C GLU A 32 11.44 8.99 -1.10
N ALA A 33 11.98 9.24 0.10
CA ALA A 33 12.18 8.21 1.10
C ALA A 33 10.84 7.61 1.58
N ILE A 34 9.82 8.45 1.81
CA ILE A 34 8.48 7.99 2.20
C ILE A 34 7.85 7.16 1.07
N GLU A 35 7.96 7.64 -0.17
CA GLU A 35 7.42 6.97 -1.34
C GLU A 35 8.04 5.59 -1.52
N LYS A 36 9.38 5.51 -1.47
CA LYS A 36 10.12 4.26 -1.64
C LYS A 36 9.90 3.28 -0.47
N ASN A 37 9.95 3.76 0.76
CA ASN A 37 9.93 2.87 1.93
C ASN A 37 8.53 2.39 2.30
N TYR A 38 7.49 3.19 2.05
CA TYR A 38 6.14 2.89 2.51
C TYR A 38 5.15 2.76 1.34
N VAL A 39 5.04 3.78 0.48
CA VAL A 39 4.01 3.80 -0.57
C VAL A 39 4.22 2.68 -1.58
N GLN A 40 5.44 2.50 -2.08
CA GLN A 40 5.76 1.43 -3.04
C GLN A 40 5.54 0.04 -2.43
N LYS A 41 5.90 -0.17 -1.16
CA LYS A 41 5.68 -1.48 -0.48
C LYS A 41 4.19 -1.79 -0.33
N ILE A 42 3.39 -0.81 0.07
CA ILE A 42 1.93 -0.95 0.19
C ILE A 42 1.31 -1.23 -1.18
N GLN A 43 1.73 -0.49 -2.22
CA GLN A 43 1.25 -0.73 -3.59
C GLN A 43 1.66 -2.11 -4.11
N MET A 44 2.88 -2.56 -3.84
CA MET A 44 3.38 -3.87 -4.26
C MET A 44 2.57 -4.97 -3.58
N ALA A 45 2.39 -4.90 -2.25
CA ALA A 45 1.57 -5.85 -1.50
C ALA A 45 0.12 -5.88 -2.01
N ALA A 46 -0.49 -4.71 -2.27
CA ALA A 46 -1.82 -4.61 -2.86
C ALA A 46 -1.87 -5.24 -4.27
N GLY A 47 -0.80 -5.11 -5.07
CA GLY A 47 -0.67 -5.76 -6.36
C GLY A 47 -0.66 -7.28 -6.23
N THR A 48 0.23 -7.82 -5.38
CA THR A 48 0.32 -9.26 -5.12
C THR A 48 -1.00 -9.84 -4.62
N GLN A 49 -1.71 -9.13 -3.74
CA GLN A 49 -3.00 -9.58 -3.23
C GLN A 49 -4.10 -9.59 -4.31
N LYS A 50 -4.08 -8.59 -5.20
CA LYS A 50 -4.95 -8.57 -6.38
C LYS A 50 -4.65 -9.78 -7.27
N ASP A 51 -3.39 -9.97 -7.64
CA ASP A 51 -2.96 -11.05 -8.55
C ASP A 51 -3.34 -12.42 -7.99
N PHE A 52 -3.13 -12.65 -6.69
CA PHE A 52 -3.56 -13.85 -5.98
C PHE A 52 -5.07 -14.12 -6.12
N CYS A 53 -5.90 -13.08 -5.99
CA CYS A 53 -7.35 -13.23 -6.16
C CYS A 53 -7.78 -13.45 -7.61
N PHE A 54 -6.98 -13.00 -8.58
CA PHE A 54 -7.20 -13.29 -10.00
C PHE A 54 -6.79 -14.71 -10.37
N GLU A 55 -5.72 -15.24 -9.80
CA GLU A 55 -5.27 -16.63 -9.96
C GLU A 55 -6.19 -17.62 -9.26
N HIS A 56 -6.74 -17.23 -8.11
CA HIS A 56 -7.68 -18.02 -7.32
C HIS A 56 -9.04 -17.33 -7.19
N PRO A 57 -9.82 -17.23 -8.29
CA PRO A 57 -11.10 -16.54 -8.26
C PRO A 57 -12.10 -17.31 -7.40
N PRO A 58 -13.01 -16.61 -6.71
CA PRO A 58 -14.07 -17.25 -5.94
C PRO A 58 -15.02 -18.01 -6.87
N LYS A 59 -15.77 -18.97 -6.30
CA LYS A 59 -16.64 -19.87 -7.07
C LYS A 59 -17.68 -19.09 -7.86
N GLU A 60 -18.21 -18.02 -7.28
CA GLU A 60 -19.18 -17.11 -7.86
C GLU A 60 -18.64 -16.46 -9.14
N VAL A 61 -17.40 -15.96 -9.13
CA VAL A 61 -16.75 -15.36 -10.30
C VAL A 61 -16.50 -16.41 -11.38
N THR A 62 -16.10 -17.61 -10.98
CA THR A 62 -15.88 -18.73 -11.91
C THR A 62 -17.20 -19.13 -12.61
N LEU A 63 -18.30 -19.20 -11.86
CA LEU A 63 -19.62 -19.53 -12.38
C LEU A 63 -20.14 -18.43 -13.31
N LEU A 64 -20.07 -17.16 -12.89
CA LEU A 64 -20.49 -16.03 -13.73
C LEU A 64 -19.67 -15.94 -15.03
N ARG A 65 -18.36 -16.22 -14.97
CA ARG A 65 -17.50 -16.30 -16.15
C ARG A 65 -17.89 -17.46 -17.07
N ALA A 66 -18.29 -18.60 -16.52
CA ALA A 66 -18.79 -19.74 -17.29
C ALA A 66 -20.17 -19.47 -17.94
N MET A 67 -20.97 -18.58 -17.37
CA MET A 67 -22.26 -18.15 -17.92
C MET A 67 -22.12 -17.10 -19.02
N ALA A 68 -21.03 -16.33 -19.04
CA ALA A 68 -20.81 -15.25 -20.00
C ALA A 68 -20.95 -15.64 -21.48
N PRO A 69 -20.50 -16.83 -21.96
CA PRO A 69 -20.68 -17.24 -23.36
C PRO A 69 -22.15 -17.36 -23.79
N PHE A 70 -23.07 -17.60 -22.85
CA PHE A 70 -24.50 -17.84 -23.13
C PHE A 70 -25.34 -16.55 -23.16
N LEU A 71 -24.73 -15.39 -22.92
CA LEU A 71 -25.41 -14.09 -22.85
C LEU A 71 -25.16 -13.24 -24.09
N ASP A 72 -26.03 -12.25 -24.32
CA ASP A 72 -25.87 -11.19 -25.32
C ASP A 72 -24.71 -10.23 -24.95
N GLU A 73 -24.20 -9.48 -25.93
CA GLU A 73 -22.99 -8.66 -25.74
C GLU A 73 -23.15 -7.56 -24.66
N GLY A 74 -24.34 -6.96 -24.50
CA GLY A 74 -24.58 -5.96 -23.47
C GLY A 74 -24.56 -6.55 -22.06
N SER A 75 -25.15 -7.72 -21.92
CA SER A 75 -25.26 -8.54 -20.71
C SER A 75 -23.91 -9.16 -20.29
N ARG A 76 -23.04 -9.49 -21.26
CA ARG A 76 -21.65 -9.90 -21.02
C ARG A 76 -20.82 -8.80 -20.33
N GLY A 77 -21.00 -7.54 -20.74
CA GLY A 77 -20.33 -6.40 -20.09
C GLY A 77 -20.72 -6.28 -18.61
N GLN A 78 -22.02 -6.39 -18.33
CA GLN A 78 -22.53 -6.35 -16.96
C GLN A 78 -22.00 -7.51 -16.10
N ILE A 79 -21.94 -8.73 -16.63
CA ILE A 79 -21.34 -9.87 -15.92
C ILE A 79 -19.85 -9.63 -15.65
N HIS A 80 -19.12 -9.04 -16.59
CA HIS A 80 -17.71 -8.73 -16.39
C HIS A 80 -17.51 -7.71 -15.27
N ASP A 81 -18.34 -6.66 -15.20
CA ASP A 81 -18.30 -5.66 -14.15
C ASP A 81 -18.68 -6.25 -12.77
N ILE A 82 -19.68 -7.14 -12.75
CA ILE A 82 -20.03 -7.89 -11.54
C ILE A 82 -18.86 -8.78 -11.10
N CYS A 83 -18.19 -9.48 -12.02
CA CYS A 83 -17.01 -10.29 -11.69
C CYS A 83 -15.88 -9.42 -11.11
N ARG A 84 -15.64 -8.23 -11.68
CA ARG A 84 -14.63 -7.29 -11.21
C ARG A 84 -14.95 -6.78 -9.80
N SER A 85 -16.21 -6.42 -9.54
CA SER A 85 -16.64 -5.98 -8.20
C SER A 85 -16.56 -7.09 -7.15
N LEU A 86 -16.92 -8.33 -7.51
CA LEU A 86 -16.79 -9.49 -6.62
C LEU A 86 -15.33 -9.81 -6.30
N LEU A 87 -14.44 -9.76 -7.30
CA LEU A 87 -13.00 -9.92 -7.08
C LEU A 87 -12.46 -8.84 -6.15
N PHE A 88 -12.89 -7.58 -6.32
CA PHE A 88 -12.51 -6.49 -5.44
C PHE A 88 -12.97 -6.72 -3.99
N MET A 89 -14.25 -7.08 -3.79
CA MET A 89 -14.79 -7.38 -2.46
C MET A 89 -14.06 -8.55 -1.79
N GLN A 90 -13.78 -9.61 -2.54
CA GLN A 90 -13.02 -10.77 -2.02
C GLN A 90 -11.59 -10.37 -1.64
N THR A 91 -10.95 -9.49 -2.42
CA THR A 91 -9.61 -9.00 -2.13
C THR A 91 -9.60 -8.21 -0.80
N ILE A 92 -10.58 -7.31 -0.59
CA ILE A 92 -10.72 -6.57 0.67
C ILE A 92 -11.01 -7.51 1.84
N LYS A 93 -11.89 -8.49 1.64
CA LYS A 93 -12.23 -9.47 2.67
C LYS A 93 -10.98 -10.24 3.11
N ASN A 94 -10.17 -10.73 2.18
CA ASN A 94 -8.92 -11.43 2.49
C ASN A 94 -7.92 -10.53 3.25
N VAL A 95 -7.82 -9.24 2.89
CA VAL A 95 -6.98 -8.28 3.62
C VAL A 95 -7.48 -8.10 5.06
N ASN A 96 -8.80 -7.97 5.25
CA ASN A 96 -9.38 -7.79 6.58
C ASN A 96 -9.25 -9.06 7.44
N GLU A 97 -9.39 -10.24 6.86
CA GLU A 97 -9.12 -11.52 7.52
C GLU A 97 -7.66 -11.62 7.96
N ASN A 98 -6.70 -11.28 7.09
CA ASN A 98 -5.28 -11.24 7.44
C ASN A 98 -4.98 -10.26 8.59
N VAL A 99 -5.60 -9.08 8.58
CA VAL A 99 -5.48 -8.08 9.66
C VAL A 99 -6.09 -8.59 10.96
N ALA A 100 -7.25 -9.25 10.90
CA ALA A 100 -7.91 -9.83 12.07
C ALA A 100 -7.07 -10.97 12.66
N CYS A 101 -6.45 -11.82 11.84
CA CYS A 101 -5.53 -12.87 12.27
C CYS A 101 -4.28 -12.30 12.97
N ILE A 102 -3.78 -11.15 12.54
CA ILE A 102 -2.64 -10.48 13.18
C ILE A 102 -3.07 -9.77 14.48
N ALA A 103 -4.30 -9.26 14.55
CA ALA A 103 -4.81 -8.50 15.68
C ALA A 103 -5.38 -9.34 16.83
N GLN A 104 -5.77 -10.60 16.58
CA GLN A 104 -6.10 -11.58 17.62
C GLN A 104 -4.82 -12.31 18.02
N ASP A 105 -4.23 -11.90 19.14
CA ASP A 105 -3.04 -12.48 19.77
C ASP A 105 -2.93 -14.01 19.54
N GLY A 106 -1.95 -14.46 18.75
CA GLY A 106 -1.55 -15.87 18.69
C GLY A 106 -1.33 -16.52 17.31
N ALA A 107 -1.64 -15.87 16.19
CA ALA A 107 -1.31 -16.44 14.86
C ALA A 107 0.10 -16.07 14.36
N PHE A 108 1.11 -16.10 15.26
CA PHE A 108 2.53 -15.91 14.92
C PHE A 108 3.05 -16.94 13.91
N ILE A 109 2.35 -18.06 13.71
CA ILE A 109 2.74 -19.10 12.75
C ILE A 109 2.44 -18.70 11.29
N ALA A 110 1.43 -17.85 11.04
CA ALA A 110 1.04 -17.43 9.70
C ALA A 110 1.63 -16.07 9.29
N ALA A 111 1.98 -15.22 10.25
CA ALA A 111 2.58 -13.89 10.02
C ALA A 111 4.11 -13.95 9.83
N ARG A 112 4.64 -15.02 9.24
CA ARG A 112 6.06 -15.11 8.92
C ARG A 112 6.38 -14.21 7.72
N SER A 113 6.91 -13.03 8.02
CA SER A 113 7.74 -12.29 7.07
C SER A 113 8.90 -13.20 6.63
N SER A 114 9.37 -13.06 5.39
CA SER A 114 10.54 -13.79 4.87
C SER A 114 11.82 -13.53 5.67
N ASP A 115 11.81 -12.54 6.57
CA ASP A 115 12.95 -12.06 7.34
C ASP A 115 13.08 -12.68 8.75
N GLY A 116 12.14 -13.52 9.17
CA GLY A 116 12.27 -14.35 10.39
C GLY A 116 12.38 -13.59 11.73
N SER A 117 12.19 -12.27 11.76
CA SER A 117 12.18 -11.47 12.98
C SER A 117 10.79 -11.51 13.67
N GLU A 118 10.76 -12.04 14.89
CA GLU A 118 9.59 -11.97 15.77
C GLU A 118 9.48 -10.54 16.34
N GLU A 119 8.96 -9.62 15.54
CA GLU A 119 8.55 -8.31 16.05
C GLU A 119 7.13 -8.41 16.61
N ASN A 120 6.97 -8.01 17.87
CA ASN A 120 5.65 -7.83 18.48
C ASN A 120 4.94 -6.66 17.79
N LEU A 121 4.20 -6.97 16.73
CA LEU A 121 3.42 -5.99 15.97
C LEU A 121 2.24 -5.48 16.81
N ASN A 122 2.15 -4.16 16.97
CA ASN A 122 0.99 -3.55 17.61
C ASN A 122 -0.28 -3.81 16.75
N PRO A 123 -1.38 -4.33 17.31
CA PRO A 123 -2.62 -4.60 16.58
C PRO A 123 -3.21 -3.36 15.90
N GLN A 124 -2.94 -2.16 16.39
CA GLN A 124 -3.35 -0.92 15.73
C GLN A 124 -2.57 -0.65 14.44
N THR A 125 -1.28 -1.03 14.39
CA THR A 125 -0.45 -0.85 13.20
C THR A 125 -0.89 -1.79 12.08
N ALA A 126 -1.27 -3.03 12.42
CA ALA A 126 -1.86 -3.97 11.47
C ALA A 126 -3.17 -3.44 10.87
N LYS A 127 -4.04 -2.83 11.68
CA LYS A 127 -5.28 -2.19 11.20
C LYS A 127 -5.03 -1.03 10.25
N ILE A 128 -4.06 -0.16 10.56
CA ILE A 128 -3.68 0.96 9.68
C ILE A 128 -3.10 0.43 8.36
N ALA A 129 -2.23 -0.58 8.42
CA ALA A 129 -1.66 -1.20 7.22
C ALA A 129 -2.75 -1.81 6.32
N GLY A 130 -3.73 -2.51 6.91
CA GLY A 130 -4.89 -3.03 6.19
C GLY A 130 -5.73 -1.95 5.51
N LEU A 131 -5.94 -0.83 6.19
CA LEU A 131 -6.68 0.31 5.65
C LEU A 131 -5.93 0.98 4.49
N LEU A 132 -4.63 1.22 4.62
CA LEU A 132 -3.80 1.77 3.56
C LEU A 132 -3.74 0.84 2.34
N MET A 133 -3.64 -0.47 2.58
CA MET A 133 -3.68 -1.48 1.52
C MET A 133 -5.04 -1.50 0.82
N SER A 134 -6.15 -1.37 1.55
CA SER A 134 -7.49 -1.29 0.98
C SER A 134 -7.68 -0.04 0.11
N ILE A 135 -7.14 1.11 0.54
CA ILE A 135 -7.12 2.34 -0.27
C ILE A 135 -6.29 2.14 -1.54
N ALA A 136 -5.11 1.52 -1.43
CA ALA A 136 -4.26 1.24 -2.58
C ALA A 136 -4.92 0.26 -3.58
N LEU A 137 -5.71 -0.69 -3.09
CA LEU A 137 -6.48 -1.61 -3.93
C LEU A 137 -7.61 -0.91 -4.71
N MET A 138 -8.26 0.09 -4.11
CA MET A 138 -9.32 0.85 -4.76
C MET A 138 -8.82 1.58 -6.02
N GLY A 139 -7.57 2.03 -6.03
CA GLY A 139 -6.95 2.64 -7.23
C GLY A 139 -6.50 1.65 -8.32
N LYS A 140 -6.61 0.33 -8.08
CA LYS A 140 -6.12 -0.72 -8.99
C LYS A 140 -7.23 -1.58 -9.62
N PHE A 141 -8.43 -1.53 -9.07
CA PHE A 141 -9.63 -2.16 -9.63
C PHE A 141 -10.48 -1.15 -10.36
#